data_AF-A0AA51L266-F1
#
_entry.id   AF-A0AA51L266-F1
#
_cell.length_a   1.000
_cell.length_b   1.000
_cell.length_c   1.000
_cell.angle_alpha   90.00
_cell.angle_beta   90.00
_cell.angle_gamma   90.00
#
_symmetry.space_group_name_H-M   'P 1'
#
loop_
_entity.id
_entity.type
_entity.pdbx_description
1 polymer ?
#
loop_
_entity_poly.entity_id
_entity_poly.type
_entity_poly.pdbx_seq_one_letter_code
_entity_poly.pdbx_strand_id
1 'polypeptide(L)'
;MEAESKRIGKAAQPDELMEKKRTGIHIYLSTSLEERIKHIANEYIEPFEGESWYHEKIEAGMEKVFRRLKGEDLKSALRESLEQRKYEDLIETLLKDYYDPRYDHKLQEYEGEFFDVFSLSHEEAAEKVTLLLGKQSLHPYQLAEK
;
A
#
# COMPACT_ATOMS: atom_id res chain seq x y z
N MET A 1 7.00 3.96 10.07
CA MET A 1 7.00 2.52 9.70
C MET A 1 5.72 2.22 8.96
N GLU A 2 5.80 1.58 7.80
CA GLU A 2 4.63 1.29 6.95
C GLU A 2 3.92 0.02 7.42
N ALA A 3 2.78 0.14 8.11
CA ALA A 3 1.83 -0.96 8.42
C ALA A 3 2.40 -2.32 8.91
N GLU A 4 3.69 -2.40 9.24
CA GLU A 4 4.43 -3.65 9.28
C GLU A 4 4.02 -4.44 10.52
N SER A 5 3.88 -5.75 10.35
CA SER A 5 3.45 -6.61 11.45
C SER A 5 4.60 -6.83 12.44
N LYS A 6 4.32 -7.26 13.67
CA LYS A 6 5.37 -7.60 14.64
C LYS A 6 6.35 -8.66 14.09
N ARG A 7 5.97 -9.45 13.08
CA ARG A 7 6.81 -10.51 12.53
C ARG A 7 7.11 -10.30 11.05
N ILE A 8 8.39 -10.15 10.71
CA ILE A 8 8.87 -10.12 9.33
C ILE A 8 9.55 -11.45 9.05
N GLY A 9 8.85 -12.34 8.33
CA GLY A 9 9.31 -13.71 8.09
C GLY A 9 9.50 -14.49 9.40
N LYS A 10 10.75 -14.84 9.73
CA LYS A 10 11.11 -15.54 10.98
C LYS A 10 11.55 -14.61 12.11
N ALA A 11 11.78 -13.32 11.81
CA ALA A 11 12.22 -12.34 12.79
C ALA A 11 11.01 -11.68 13.46
N ALA A 12 11.12 -11.41 14.76
CA ALA A 12 10.17 -10.61 15.52
C ALA A 12 10.77 -9.23 15.81
N GLN A 13 10.00 -8.19 15.56
CA GLN A 13 10.36 -6.82 15.89
C GLN A 13 10.31 -6.62 17.42
N PRO A 14 11.23 -5.82 18.00
CA PRO A 14 11.19 -5.47 19.41
C PRO A 14 9.88 -4.76 19.80
N ASP A 15 9.45 -4.94 21.04
CA ASP A 15 8.21 -4.32 21.54
C ASP A 15 8.31 -2.79 21.57
N GLU A 16 9.50 -2.26 21.82
CA GLU A 16 9.79 -0.83 21.77
C GLU A 16 9.50 -0.25 20.39
N LEU A 17 9.82 -0.98 19.33
CA LEU A 17 9.57 -0.54 17.96
C LEU A 17 8.08 -0.60 17.62
N MET A 18 7.38 -1.62 18.11
CA MET A 18 5.93 -1.73 17.96
C MET A 18 5.20 -0.59 18.68
N GLU A 19 5.68 -0.19 19.86
CA GLU A 19 5.10 0.93 20.59
C GLU A 19 5.36 2.27 19.90
N LYS A 20 6.56 2.48 19.36
CA LYS A 20 6.86 3.66 18.53
C LYS A 20 6.03 3.70 17.25
N LYS A 21 5.76 2.54 16.65
CA LYS A 21 4.84 2.45 15.50
C LYS A 21 3.43 2.88 15.88
N ARG A 22 2.95 2.49 17.05
CA ARG A 22 1.58 2.75 17.53
C ARG A 22 1.35 4.21 17.95
N THR A 23 2.34 4.82 18.59
CA THR A 23 2.24 6.15 19.23
C THR A 23 3.02 7.26 18.51
N GLY A 24 3.74 6.91 17.45
CA GLY A 24 4.54 7.86 16.68
C GLY A 24 3.71 8.88 15.92
N ILE A 25 4.39 9.69 15.11
CA ILE A 25 3.71 10.55 14.14
C ILE A 25 3.24 9.70 12.97
N HIS A 26 1.95 9.77 12.70
CA HIS A 26 1.33 9.08 11.59
C HIS A 26 1.12 10.04 10.43
N ILE A 27 1.75 9.74 9.30
CA ILE A 27 1.56 10.47 8.05
C ILE A 27 0.82 9.53 7.12
N TYR A 28 -0.33 9.96 6.64
CA TYR A 28 -1.11 9.23 5.64
C TYR A 28 -0.81 9.83 4.27
N LEU A 29 -0.03 9.11 3.46
CA LEU A 29 0.23 9.51 2.08
C LEU A 29 -0.93 9.06 1.20
N SER A 30 -1.60 10.03 0.57
CA SER A 30 -2.73 9.78 -0.31
C SER A 30 -2.48 10.32 -1.71
N THR A 31 -3.08 9.68 -2.71
CA THR A 31 -3.09 10.12 -4.10
C THR A 31 -4.36 9.63 -4.77
N SER A 32 -4.63 10.06 -6.01
CA SER A 32 -5.84 9.62 -6.71
C SER A 32 -5.78 8.13 -7.06
N LEU A 33 -6.93 7.51 -7.25
CA LEU A 33 -6.99 6.10 -7.65
C LEU A 33 -6.29 5.87 -8.99
N GLU A 34 -6.44 6.81 -9.92
CA GLU A 34 -5.84 6.79 -11.24
C GLU A 34 -4.30 6.79 -11.16
N GLU A 35 -3.72 7.66 -10.32
CA GLU A 35 -2.26 7.66 -10.13
C GLU A 35 -1.77 6.38 -9.43
N ARG A 36 -2.57 5.78 -8.52
CA ARG A 36 -2.22 4.48 -7.92
C ARG A 36 -2.21 3.36 -8.95
N ILE A 37 -3.24 3.29 -9.81
CA ILE A 37 -3.32 2.29 -10.88
C ILE A 37 -2.10 2.44 -11.80
N LYS A 38 -1.83 3.68 -12.24
CA LYS A 38 -0.69 4.01 -13.10
C LYS A 38 0.65 3.64 -12.47
N HIS A 39 0.89 3.98 -11.19
CA HIS A 39 2.13 3.59 -10.52
C HIS A 39 2.30 2.08 -10.45
N ILE A 40 1.25 1.34 -10.08
CA ILE A 40 1.30 -0.12 -10.03
C ILE A 40 1.51 -0.71 -11.43
N ALA A 41 0.85 -0.18 -12.45
CA ALA A 41 1.01 -0.63 -13.83
C ALA A 41 2.43 -0.41 -14.34
N ASN A 42 2.99 0.78 -14.13
CA ASN A 42 4.36 1.10 -14.54
C ASN A 42 5.41 0.23 -13.85
N GLU A 43 5.17 -0.17 -12.60
CA GLU A 43 6.12 -0.98 -11.84
C GLU A 43 5.98 -2.49 -12.10
N TYR A 44 4.75 -2.99 -12.25
CA TYR A 44 4.46 -4.41 -12.26
C TYR A 44 3.88 -4.95 -13.57
N ILE A 45 3.38 -4.10 -14.48
CA ILE A 45 2.78 -4.51 -15.76
C ILE A 45 3.69 -4.15 -16.92
N GLU A 46 3.94 -2.86 -17.16
CA GLU A 46 4.67 -2.37 -18.33
C GLU A 46 6.03 -3.08 -18.55
N PRO A 47 6.83 -3.38 -17.51
CA PRO A 47 8.12 -4.03 -17.71
C PRO A 47 8.02 -5.51 -18.12
N PHE A 48 6.86 -6.14 -17.95
CA PHE A 48 6.73 -7.60 -17.99
C PHE A 48 5.58 -8.12 -18.85
N GLU A 49 4.63 -7.29 -19.28
CA GLU A 49 3.42 -7.76 -19.99
C GLU A 49 3.71 -8.50 -21.30
N GLY A 50 4.85 -8.20 -21.94
CA GLY A 50 5.34 -8.90 -23.13
C GLY A 50 6.04 -10.23 -22.85
N GLU A 51 6.30 -10.56 -21.59
CA GLU A 51 6.99 -11.77 -21.18
C GLU A 51 6.04 -12.98 -21.18
N SER A 52 6.51 -14.11 -21.74
CA SER A 52 5.68 -15.32 -21.87
C SER A 52 5.21 -15.91 -20.54
N TRP A 53 5.97 -15.68 -19.47
CA TRP A 53 5.69 -16.17 -18.12
C TRP A 53 4.75 -15.25 -17.32
N TYR A 54 4.54 -14.01 -17.78
CA TYR A 54 3.93 -12.97 -16.96
C TYR A 54 2.47 -13.29 -16.60
N HIS A 55 1.67 -13.61 -17.61
CA HIS A 55 0.24 -13.88 -17.42
C HIS A 55 -0.01 -15.05 -16.46
N GLU A 56 0.68 -16.18 -16.68
CA GLU A 56 0.60 -17.37 -15.81
C GLU A 56 1.00 -17.03 -14.36
N LYS A 57 1.96 -16.12 -14.19
CA LYS A 57 2.38 -15.65 -12.87
C LYS A 57 1.28 -14.86 -12.16
N ILE A 58 0.59 -13.99 -12.88
CA ILE A 58 -0.56 -13.22 -12.35
C ILE A 58 -1.70 -14.18 -11.99
N GLU A 59 -2.04 -15.14 -12.85
CA GLU A 59 -3.06 -16.16 -12.58
C GLU A 59 -2.75 -16.93 -11.28
N ALA A 60 -1.53 -17.44 -11.13
CA ALA A 60 -1.10 -18.15 -9.93
C ALA A 60 -1.12 -17.27 -8.66
N GLY A 61 -0.88 -15.97 -8.81
CA GLY A 61 -1.04 -14.98 -7.74
C GLY A 61 -2.51 -14.81 -7.35
N MET A 62 -3.38 -14.64 -8.33
CA MET A 62 -4.82 -14.41 -8.15
C MET A 62 -5.53 -15.59 -7.50
N GLU A 63 -5.09 -16.83 -7.71
CA GLU A 63 -5.62 -18.00 -6.99
C GLU A 63 -5.45 -17.91 -5.45
N LYS A 64 -4.44 -17.16 -4.96
CA LYS A 64 -4.32 -16.88 -3.53
C LYS A 64 -5.34 -15.85 -3.06
N VAL A 65 -5.65 -14.88 -3.90
CA VAL A 65 -6.61 -13.81 -3.63
C VAL A 65 -8.04 -14.39 -3.64
N PHE A 66 -8.40 -15.18 -4.66
CA PHE A 66 -9.72 -15.82 -4.78
C PHE A 66 -10.08 -16.70 -3.60
N ARG A 67 -9.11 -17.38 -2.98
CA ARG A 67 -9.34 -18.17 -1.75
C ARG A 67 -9.71 -17.33 -0.53
N ARG A 68 -9.33 -16.04 -0.50
CA ARG A 68 -9.59 -15.11 0.61
C ARG A 68 -10.79 -14.20 0.34
N LEU A 69 -11.13 -14.00 -0.92
CA LEU A 69 -12.27 -13.18 -1.32
C LEU A 69 -13.59 -13.83 -0.95
N LYS A 70 -14.49 -13.01 -0.41
CA LYS A 70 -15.89 -13.37 -0.13
C LYS A 70 -16.76 -12.65 -1.16
N GLY A 71 -17.83 -13.29 -1.63
CA GLY A 71 -18.71 -12.76 -2.68
C GLY A 71 -18.35 -13.30 -4.06
N GLU A 72 -19.36 -13.81 -4.77
CA GLU A 72 -19.18 -14.44 -6.08
C GLU A 72 -19.11 -13.41 -7.21
N ASP A 73 -19.81 -12.28 -7.06
CA ASP A 73 -19.83 -11.21 -8.06
C ASP A 73 -18.45 -10.59 -8.25
N LEU A 74 -17.77 -10.25 -7.14
CA LEU A 74 -16.41 -9.71 -7.16
C LEU A 74 -15.40 -10.71 -7.75
N LYS A 75 -15.55 -12.00 -7.43
CA LYS A 75 -14.71 -13.04 -8.03
C LYS A 75 -14.93 -13.15 -9.53
N SER A 76 -16.18 -13.09 -9.97
CA SER A 76 -16.53 -13.16 -11.39
C SER A 76 -15.95 -11.98 -12.17
N ALA A 77 -16.09 -10.75 -11.66
CA ALA A 77 -15.50 -9.56 -12.27
C ALA A 77 -13.97 -9.65 -12.37
N LEU A 78 -13.29 -10.07 -11.30
CA LEU A 78 -11.84 -10.25 -11.30
C LEU A 78 -11.38 -11.38 -12.24
N ARG A 79 -12.16 -12.47 -12.37
CA ARG A 79 -11.88 -13.54 -13.34
C ARG A 79 -12.01 -13.03 -14.77
N GLU A 80 -13.07 -12.28 -15.06
CA GLU A 80 -13.28 -11.69 -16.38
C GLU A 80 -12.12 -10.75 -16.77
N SER A 81 -11.72 -9.83 -15.88
CA SER A 81 -10.58 -8.94 -16.13
C SER A 81 -9.28 -9.72 -16.33
N LEU A 82 -9.06 -10.78 -15.55
CA LEU A 82 -7.89 -11.64 -15.68
C LEU A 82 -7.87 -12.37 -17.03
N GLU A 83 -8.96 -13.04 -17.41
CA GLU A 83 -9.10 -13.76 -18.68
C GLU A 83 -8.90 -12.84 -19.89
N GLN A 84 -9.43 -11.61 -19.81
CA GLN A 84 -9.28 -10.59 -20.85
C GLN A 84 -7.94 -9.84 -20.81
N ARG A 85 -7.07 -10.16 -19.84
CA ARG A 85 -5.78 -9.48 -19.61
C ARG A 85 -5.92 -7.97 -19.38
N LYS A 86 -7.06 -7.54 -18.85
CA LYS A 86 -7.32 -6.15 -18.45
C LYS A 86 -6.74 -5.91 -17.06
N TYR A 87 -5.42 -5.80 -17.00
CA TYR A 87 -4.69 -5.74 -15.74
C TYR A 87 -4.97 -4.44 -14.95
N GLU A 88 -5.21 -3.32 -15.62
CA GLU A 88 -5.59 -2.07 -14.96
C GLU A 88 -6.96 -2.19 -14.27
N ASP A 89 -7.98 -2.73 -14.96
CA ASP A 89 -9.30 -3.02 -14.36
C ASP A 89 -9.18 -4.00 -13.19
N LEU A 90 -8.28 -4.98 -13.30
CA LEU A 90 -7.98 -5.92 -12.21
C LEU A 90 -7.39 -5.18 -11.00
N ILE A 91 -6.42 -4.28 -11.20
CA ILE A 91 -5.84 -3.45 -10.14
C ILE A 91 -6.91 -2.57 -9.51
N GLU A 92 -7.68 -1.85 -10.31
CA GLU A 92 -8.73 -0.95 -9.83
C GLU A 92 -9.70 -1.67 -8.89
N THR A 93 -10.21 -2.82 -9.34
CA THR A 93 -11.15 -3.65 -8.57
C THR A 93 -10.50 -4.16 -7.28
N LEU A 94 -9.24 -4.63 -7.34
CA LEU A 94 -8.52 -5.08 -6.16
C LEU A 94 -8.28 -3.96 -5.15
N LEU A 95 -7.92 -2.75 -5.60
CA LEU A 95 -7.73 -1.61 -4.72
C LEU A 95 -9.04 -1.26 -4.01
N LYS A 96 -10.11 -0.99 -4.78
CA LYS A 96 -11.41 -0.53 -4.25
C LYS A 96 -12.09 -1.56 -3.35
N ASP A 97 -12.18 -2.80 -3.80
CA ASP A 97 -13.08 -3.79 -3.20
C ASP A 97 -12.37 -4.80 -2.30
N TYR A 98 -11.03 -4.79 -2.27
CA TYR A 98 -10.27 -5.74 -1.46
C TYR A 98 -9.23 -5.09 -0.57
N TYR A 99 -8.30 -4.30 -1.12
CA TYR A 99 -7.16 -3.79 -0.36
C TYR A 99 -7.51 -2.56 0.47
N ASP A 100 -8.14 -1.54 -0.10
CA ASP A 100 -8.44 -0.28 0.60
C ASP A 100 -9.31 -0.51 1.85
N PRO A 101 -10.42 -1.28 1.80
CA PRO A 101 -11.21 -1.56 3.00
C PRO A 101 -10.40 -2.25 4.10
N ARG A 102 -9.44 -3.12 3.73
CA ARG A 102 -8.56 -3.79 4.69
C ARG A 102 -7.54 -2.85 5.32
N TYR A 103 -7.02 -1.90 4.55
CA TYR A 103 -6.11 -0.88 5.06
C TYR A 103 -6.83 0.06 6.03
N ASP A 104 -8.04 0.50 5.70
CA ASP A 104 -8.84 1.37 6.56
C ASP A 104 -9.09 0.74 7.94
N HIS A 105 -9.42 -0.56 7.97
CA HIS A 105 -9.56 -1.29 9.24
C HIS A 105 -8.25 -1.36 10.04
N LYS A 106 -7.09 -1.40 9.37
CA LYS A 106 -5.77 -1.45 10.03
C LYS A 106 -5.32 -0.10 10.57
N LEU A 107 -5.78 1.01 10.01
CA LEU A 107 -5.48 2.34 10.54
C LEU A 107 -6.05 2.55 11.95
N GLN A 108 -7.10 1.80 12.33
CA GLN A 108 -7.68 1.83 13.67
C GLN A 108 -6.76 1.25 14.77
N GLU A 109 -5.65 0.58 14.41
CA GLU A 109 -4.69 0.04 15.38
C GLU A 109 -3.68 1.09 15.89
N TYR A 110 -3.70 2.31 15.32
CA TYR A 110 -2.79 3.41 15.66
C TYR A 110 -3.45 4.40 16.62
N GLU A 111 -2.64 5.00 17.49
CA GLU A 111 -3.10 6.08 18.39
C GLU A 111 -2.72 7.44 17.85
N GLY A 112 -3.65 8.40 17.95
CA GLY A 112 -3.43 9.78 17.55
C GLY A 112 -3.98 10.10 16.16
N GLU A 113 -3.75 11.34 15.73
CA GLU A 113 -4.22 11.83 14.43
C GLU A 113 -3.26 11.43 13.32
N PHE A 114 -3.83 11.19 12.13
CA PHE A 114 -3.05 11.07 10.91
C PHE A 114 -2.97 12.43 10.22
N PHE A 115 -1.75 12.81 9.86
CA PHE A 115 -1.54 13.94 8.96
C PHE A 115 -1.70 13.46 7.52
N ASP A 116 -2.81 13.84 6.88
CA ASP A 116 -3.05 13.54 5.47
C ASP A 116 -2.14 14.41 4.60
N VAL A 117 -1.40 13.75 3.72
CA VAL A 117 -0.56 14.36 2.69
C VAL A 117 -1.00 13.80 1.35
N PHE A 118 -1.88 14.54 0.68
CA PHE A 118 -2.23 14.28 -0.70
C PHE A 118 -1.16 14.81 -1.64
N SER A 119 -0.78 14.04 -2.66
CA SER A 119 0.17 14.45 -3.71
C SER A 119 -0.05 13.68 -4.99
N LEU A 120 0.30 14.27 -6.13
CA LEU A 120 0.27 13.61 -7.45
C LEU A 120 1.67 13.20 -7.95
N SER A 121 2.72 13.46 -7.17
CA SER A 121 4.09 13.05 -7.49
C SER A 121 4.88 12.75 -6.21
N HIS A 122 5.94 11.95 -6.35
CA HIS A 122 6.83 11.59 -5.25
C HIS A 122 7.58 12.83 -4.71
N GLU A 123 7.95 13.75 -5.60
CA GLU A 123 8.62 15.00 -5.27
C GLU A 123 7.72 15.89 -4.41
N GLU A 124 6.46 16.09 -4.83
CA GLU A 124 5.48 16.85 -4.07
C GLU A 124 5.19 16.21 -2.70
N ALA A 125 5.08 14.88 -2.64
CA ALA A 125 4.91 14.15 -1.40
C ALA A 125 6.07 14.44 -0.44
N ALA A 126 7.32 14.32 -0.93
CA ALA A 126 8.53 14.52 -0.13
C ALA A 126 8.64 15.95 0.41
N GLU A 127 8.31 16.96 -0.42
CA GLU A 127 8.29 18.37 0.00
C GLU A 127 7.26 18.60 1.12
N LYS A 128 6.03 18.09 0.94
CA LYS A 128 4.95 18.24 1.94
C LYS A 128 5.28 17.54 3.25
N VAL A 129 5.83 16.33 3.19
CA VAL A 129 6.30 15.59 4.38
C VAL A 129 7.42 16.35 5.10
N THR A 130 8.40 16.89 4.35
CA THR A 130 9.50 17.66 4.93
C THR A 130 9.00 18.90 5.66
N LEU A 131 8.07 19.64 5.03
CA LEU A 131 7.44 20.80 5.65
C LEU A 131 6.67 20.43 6.92
N LEU A 132 5.97 19.30 6.91
CA LEU A 132 5.22 18.80 8.06
C LEU A 132 6.14 18.48 9.25
N LEU A 133 7.23 17.76 9.00
CA LEU A 133 8.20 17.39 10.03
C LEU A 133 8.88 18.64 10.62
N GLY A 134 9.22 19.63 9.78
CA GLY A 134 9.78 20.91 10.23
C GLY A 134 8.86 21.69 11.16
N LYS A 135 7.55 21.72 10.89
CA LYS A 135 6.55 22.39 11.76
C LYS A 135 6.43 21.73 13.13
N GLN A 136 6.62 20.41 13.21
CA GLN A 136 6.56 19.66 14.47
C GLN A 136 7.85 19.76 15.30
N SER A 137 8.84 20.56 14.87
CA SER A 137 10.19 20.60 15.49
C SER A 137 10.87 19.24 15.55
N LEU A 138 10.52 18.33 14.62
CA LEU A 138 11.07 17.00 14.55
C LEU A 138 12.03 16.95 13.39
N HIS A 139 13.31 17.13 13.70
CA HIS A 139 14.36 16.87 12.75
C HIS A 139 14.69 15.37 12.80
N PRO A 140 14.64 14.63 11.68
CA PRO A 140 14.97 13.19 11.67
C PRO A 140 16.42 12.86 12.09
N TYR A 141 17.25 13.87 12.34
CA TYR A 141 18.69 13.75 12.64
C TYR A 141 19.13 14.25 14.04
N GLN A 142 18.23 14.72 14.91
CA GLN A 142 18.64 15.31 16.19
C GLN A 142 18.74 14.33 17.39
N LEU A 143 18.70 13.02 17.16
CA LEU A 143 18.84 12.01 18.21
C LEU A 143 19.98 11.03 17.89
N ALA A 144 21.20 11.57 17.79
CA ALA A 144 22.43 10.77 17.76
C ALA A 144 23.57 11.46 18.51
N GLU A 145 23.29 12.08 19.66
CA GLU A 145 24.30 12.41 20.66
C GLU A 145 23.72 12.18 22.05
N LYS A 146 23.96 11.00 22.61
CA LYS A 146 24.17 10.76 24.04
C LYS A 146 24.87 9.42 24.24
#